data_AF-A0A8G1M4P7-F1
#
_entry.id   AF-A0A8G1M4P7-F1
#
_cell.length_a   1.000
_cell.length_b   1.000
_cell.length_c   1.000
_cell.angle_alpha   90.00
_cell.angle_beta   90.00
_cell.angle_gamma   90.00
#
_symmetry.space_group_name_H-M   'P 1'
#
loop_
_entity.id
_entity.type
_entity.pdbx_description
1 polymer ?
#
loop_
_entity_poly.entity_id
_entity_poly.type
_entity_poly.pdbx_seq_one_letter_code
_entity_poly.pdbx_strand_id
1 'polypeptide(L)'
;MRNMAMDMLKRSKEIIRKEGLLVFAQKSLKYLAQKVNRYIIRYVGGVVPNRPDLVIFGAHRGESYRGNPQAVYEHILDNDYELTPIWITRSSQVYDRLKNENKPVVHMNSIRSLQTLFRANIGLFTHQTSDLSPTGRMGIPSSLNLIYCQHGNPIKGDPEANPDKRTHKKKRNEQVEYVLTTSEFQINQRLKTRPLSEDDFAITGYPRNDKIFSNPEIDFANNYSHIVMYAPTHRKTESLEMKFFPFEDFNPQKLFQKLEEHDILLLIRPHPDVTRGTHVGDEYESLRHFLNSLGGGAEVFTRKAVGRN
;
A
#
# COMPACT_ATOMS: atom_id res chain seq x y z
N MET A 1 20.55 21.02 -12.33
CA MET A 1 19.91 21.03 -13.67
C MET A 1 20.84 20.56 -14.79
N ARG A 2 22.10 21.01 -14.84
CA ARG A 2 23.09 20.63 -15.89
C ARG A 2 23.33 19.10 -16.02
N ASN A 3 23.44 18.39 -14.90
CA ASN A 3 23.66 16.93 -14.90
C ASN A 3 22.46 16.13 -15.45
N MET A 4 21.24 16.56 -15.13
CA MET A 4 20.01 15.88 -15.60
C MET A 4 19.81 16.04 -17.11
N ALA A 5 20.12 17.21 -17.67
CA ALA A 5 20.06 17.43 -19.12
C ALA A 5 21.07 16.56 -19.87
N MET A 6 22.29 16.42 -19.32
CA MET A 6 23.34 15.55 -19.87
C MET A 6 22.95 14.07 -19.83
N ASP A 7 22.34 13.60 -18.73
CA ASP A 7 21.85 12.22 -18.62
C ASP A 7 20.71 11.92 -19.61
N MET A 8 19.79 12.87 -19.81
CA MET A 8 18.71 12.75 -20.82
C MET A 8 19.27 12.68 -22.24
N LEU A 9 20.28 13.50 -22.57
CA LEU A 9 20.96 13.46 -23.86
C LEU A 9 21.68 12.12 -24.08
N LYS A 10 22.38 11.61 -23.06
CA LYS A 10 23.07 10.31 -23.11
C LYS A 10 22.09 9.17 -23.37
N ARG A 11 20.97 9.14 -22.63
CA ARG A 11 19.91 8.13 -22.80
C ARG A 11 19.23 8.22 -24.17
N SER A 12 18.99 9.44 -24.67
CA SER A 12 18.39 9.65 -25.99
C SER A 12 19.30 9.14 -27.11
N LYS A 13 20.61 9.46 -27.04
CA LYS A 13 21.62 8.94 -27.98
C LYS A 13 21.70 7.41 -27.92
N GLU A 14 21.62 6.82 -26.74
CA GLU A 14 21.68 5.36 -26.56
C GLU A 14 20.45 4.65 -27.17
N ILE A 15 19.24 5.18 -26.97
CA ILE A 15 18.01 4.63 -27.58
C ILE A 15 18.08 4.75 -29.10
N ILE A 16 18.47 5.91 -29.64
CA ILE A 16 18.60 6.10 -31.09
C ILE A 16 19.62 5.11 -31.68
N ARG A 17 20.75 4.89 -30.99
CA ARG A 17 21.79 3.95 -31.44
C ARG A 17 21.33 2.49 -31.39
N LYS A 18 20.59 2.07 -30.36
CA LYS A 18 20.19 0.67 -30.15
C LYS A 18 18.89 0.29 -30.88
N GLU A 19 17.95 1.23 -30.95
CA GLU A 19 16.55 0.96 -31.36
C GLU A 19 16.10 1.84 -32.54
N GLY A 20 16.92 2.79 -32.99
CA GLY A 20 16.65 3.65 -34.13
C GLY A 20 15.84 4.92 -33.80
N LEU A 21 15.80 5.84 -34.77
CA LEU A 21 15.16 7.15 -34.63
C LEU A 21 13.63 7.05 -34.48
N LEU A 22 13.00 6.11 -35.18
CA LEU A 22 11.54 5.92 -35.14
C LEU A 22 11.07 5.53 -33.73
N VAL A 23 11.75 4.58 -33.09
CA VAL A 23 11.41 4.12 -31.73
C VAL A 23 11.65 5.25 -30.71
N PHE A 24 12.71 6.04 -30.89
CA PHE A 24 12.93 7.24 -30.08
C PHE A 24 11.79 8.25 -30.24
N ALA A 25 11.34 8.52 -31.46
CA ALA A 25 10.24 9.45 -31.73
C ALA A 25 8.92 8.96 -31.10
N GLN A 26 8.59 7.67 -31.25
CA GLN A 26 7.41 7.06 -30.61
C GLN A 26 7.46 7.16 -29.08
N LYS A 27 8.61 6.83 -28.47
CA LYS A 27 8.81 6.96 -27.02
C LYS A 27 8.67 8.41 -26.56
N SER A 28 9.19 9.36 -27.33
CA SER A 28 9.13 10.80 -27.04
C SER A 28 7.70 11.34 -27.14
N LEU A 29 6.95 10.97 -28.19
CA LEU A 29 5.53 11.31 -28.34
C LEU A 29 4.69 10.74 -27.20
N LYS A 30 4.91 9.47 -26.83
CA LYS A 30 4.24 8.84 -25.68
C LYS A 30 4.52 9.58 -24.38
N TYR A 31 5.78 9.97 -24.14
CA TYR A 31 6.16 10.75 -22.97
C TYR A 31 5.50 12.13 -22.95
N LEU A 32 5.46 12.83 -24.09
CA LEU A 32 4.80 14.14 -24.19
C LEU A 32 3.30 14.02 -23.96
N ALA A 33 2.64 13.05 -24.59
CA ALA A 33 1.21 12.77 -24.39
C ALA A 33 0.90 12.47 -22.91
N GLN A 34 1.71 11.66 -22.23
CA GLN A 34 1.57 11.42 -20.78
C GLN A 34 1.77 12.69 -19.95
N LYS A 35 2.67 13.59 -20.35
CA LYS A 35 2.89 14.87 -19.68
C LYS A 35 1.69 15.80 -19.86
N VAL A 36 1.16 15.93 -21.09
CA VAL A 36 -0.03 16.72 -21.40
C VAL A 36 -1.26 16.18 -20.66
N ASN A 37 -1.49 14.86 -20.71
CA ASN A 37 -2.62 14.23 -20.02
C ASN A 37 -2.62 14.52 -18.51
N ARG A 38 -1.45 14.50 -17.88
CA ARG A 38 -1.30 14.89 -16.47
C ARG A 38 -1.75 16.33 -16.22
N TYR A 39 -1.30 17.28 -17.05
CA TYR A 39 -1.73 18.68 -16.91
C TYR A 39 -3.23 18.88 -17.14
N ILE A 40 -3.81 18.16 -18.10
CA ILE A 40 -5.26 18.15 -18.33
C ILE A 40 -5.98 17.68 -17.07
N ILE A 41 -5.62 16.50 -16.54
CA ILE A 41 -6.24 15.95 -15.33
C ILE A 41 -6.14 16.94 -14.16
N ARG A 42 -4.97 17.55 -13.95
CA ARG A 42 -4.76 18.49 -12.85
C ARG A 42 -5.62 19.74 -12.97
N TYR A 43 -5.56 20.43 -14.11
CA TYR A 43 -6.14 21.76 -14.24
C TYR A 43 -7.56 21.73 -14.77
N VAL A 44 -7.86 20.90 -15.78
CA VAL A 44 -9.24 20.75 -16.26
C VAL A 44 -10.08 20.08 -15.19
N GLY A 45 -9.57 19.00 -14.58
CA GLY A 45 -10.24 18.38 -13.43
C GLY A 45 -10.42 19.35 -12.26
N GLY A 46 -9.47 20.27 -12.04
CA GLY A 46 -9.56 21.28 -10.99
C GLY A 46 -10.60 22.37 -11.19
N VAL A 47 -11.12 22.55 -12.41
CA VAL A 47 -12.19 23.51 -12.73
C VAL A 47 -13.57 22.84 -12.70
N VAL A 48 -13.62 21.50 -12.76
CA VAL A 48 -14.89 20.78 -12.64
C VAL A 48 -15.45 20.99 -11.23
N PRO A 49 -16.74 21.37 -11.09
CA PRO A 49 -17.34 21.54 -9.78
C PRO A 49 -17.30 20.25 -8.96
N ASN A 50 -16.71 20.33 -7.77
CA ASN A 50 -16.67 19.24 -6.81
C ASN A 50 -18.09 18.92 -6.31
N ARG A 51 -18.30 17.66 -5.96
CA ARG A 51 -19.41 17.17 -5.14
C ARG A 51 -18.96 17.14 -3.68
N PRO A 52 -19.50 18.00 -2.80
CA PRO A 52 -19.00 18.13 -1.42
C PRO A 52 -19.10 16.82 -0.62
N ASP A 53 -20.07 15.97 -0.95
CA ASP A 53 -20.32 14.66 -0.33
C ASP A 53 -19.40 13.54 -0.86
N LEU A 54 -18.76 13.73 -2.02
CA LEU A 54 -18.03 12.64 -2.70
C LEU A 54 -16.61 12.46 -2.14
N VAL A 55 -16.36 11.29 -1.58
CA VAL A 55 -15.07 10.89 -1.00
C VAL A 55 -14.50 9.70 -1.74
N ILE A 56 -13.24 9.79 -2.17
CA ILE A 56 -12.56 8.71 -2.90
C ILE A 56 -11.44 8.07 -2.08
N PHE A 57 -11.28 6.76 -2.25
CA PHE A 57 -10.34 5.96 -1.47
C PHE A 57 -9.47 5.10 -2.39
N GLY A 58 -8.21 4.92 -2.00
CA GLY A 58 -7.31 4.01 -2.70
C GLY A 58 -6.13 3.62 -1.83
N ALA A 59 -5.57 2.44 -2.08
CA ALA A 59 -4.41 1.95 -1.34
C ALA A 59 -3.42 1.18 -2.21
N HIS A 60 -2.13 1.29 -1.88
CA HIS A 60 -1.02 0.52 -2.45
C HIS A 60 -1.01 0.52 -3.99
N ARG A 61 -0.84 1.70 -4.59
CA ARG A 61 -0.91 1.92 -6.05
C ARG A 61 -2.24 1.51 -6.65
N GLY A 62 -3.32 1.56 -5.87
CA GLY A 62 -4.66 1.17 -6.30
C GLY A 62 -4.79 -0.33 -6.56
N GLU A 63 -3.86 -1.17 -6.08
CA GLU A 63 -3.89 -2.62 -6.32
C GLU A 63 -4.58 -3.40 -5.20
N SER A 64 -4.82 -2.77 -4.05
CA SER A 64 -5.32 -3.48 -2.87
C SER A 64 -6.44 -2.74 -2.18
N TYR A 65 -7.44 -3.46 -1.70
CA TYR A 65 -8.45 -3.00 -0.75
C TYR A 65 -8.01 -3.34 0.67
N ARG A 66 -7.20 -2.45 1.28
CA ARG A 66 -6.66 -2.66 2.64
C ARG A 66 -6.19 -1.37 3.32
N GLY A 67 -6.00 -1.47 4.64
CA GLY A 67 -5.28 -0.46 5.44
C GLY A 67 -6.17 0.68 5.90
N ASN A 68 -5.57 1.84 6.21
CA ASN A 68 -6.29 2.94 6.84
C ASN A 68 -7.45 3.49 5.98
N PRO A 69 -7.29 3.76 4.67
CA PRO A 69 -8.42 4.17 3.83
C PRO A 69 -9.53 3.13 3.75
N GLN A 70 -9.22 1.83 3.81
CA GLN A 70 -10.24 0.77 3.82
C GLN A 70 -11.09 0.87 5.08
N ALA A 71 -10.46 1.03 6.25
CA ALA A 71 -11.19 1.13 7.51
C ALA A 71 -12.10 2.36 7.54
N VAL A 72 -11.65 3.51 7.04
CA VAL A 72 -12.50 4.72 6.93
C VAL A 72 -13.63 4.52 5.92
N TYR A 73 -13.33 3.89 4.78
CA TYR A 73 -14.34 3.58 3.76
C TYR A 73 -15.44 2.66 4.30
N GLU A 74 -15.07 1.58 4.99
CA GLU A 74 -16.01 0.65 5.64
C GLU A 74 -16.81 1.37 6.72
N HIS A 75 -16.15 2.16 7.57
CA HIS A 75 -16.83 2.94 8.61
C HIS A 75 -17.87 3.91 8.02
N ILE A 76 -17.59 4.53 6.87
CA ILE A 76 -18.58 5.40 6.21
C ILE A 76 -19.74 4.59 5.63
N LEU A 77 -19.49 3.39 5.10
CA LEU A 77 -20.56 2.53 4.57
C LEU A 77 -21.46 1.95 5.67
N ASP A 78 -20.88 1.65 6.83
CA ASP A 78 -21.57 1.00 7.95
C ASP A 78 -22.37 2.00 8.81
N ASN A 79 -22.30 3.30 8.51
CA ASN A 79 -22.93 4.37 9.28
C ASN A 79 -23.68 5.34 8.36
N ASP A 80 -24.65 6.07 8.93
CA ASP A 80 -25.50 7.01 8.19
C ASP A 80 -24.85 8.40 8.06
N TYR A 81 -23.77 8.47 7.29
CA TYR A 81 -23.16 9.74 6.91
C TYR A 81 -23.73 10.25 5.59
N GLU A 82 -23.93 11.57 5.47
CA GLU A 82 -24.26 12.25 4.21
C GLU A 82 -23.03 12.35 3.27
N LEU A 83 -22.35 11.22 3.07
CA LEU A 83 -21.16 11.08 2.24
C LEU A 83 -21.38 9.98 1.21
N THR A 84 -20.86 10.20 0.00
CA THR A 84 -20.78 9.17 -1.04
C THR A 84 -19.36 8.61 -1.09
N PRO A 85 -19.05 7.50 -0.41
CA PRO A 85 -17.73 6.88 -0.50
C PRO A 85 -17.57 6.08 -1.79
N ILE A 86 -16.45 6.22 -2.51
CA ILE A 86 -16.13 5.40 -3.69
C ILE A 86 -14.69 4.89 -3.63
N TRP A 87 -14.51 3.57 -3.75
CA TRP A 87 -13.19 2.98 -3.87
C TRP A 87 -12.69 3.03 -5.33
N ILE A 88 -11.45 3.49 -5.53
CA ILE A 88 -10.79 3.50 -6.85
C ILE A 88 -9.69 2.43 -6.86
N THR A 89 -9.74 1.54 -7.85
CA THR A 89 -8.78 0.42 -7.97
C THR A 89 -8.32 0.17 -9.41
N ARG A 90 -7.06 -0.22 -9.58
CA ARG A 90 -6.49 -0.77 -10.83
C ARG A 90 -6.63 -2.29 -10.91
N SER A 91 -6.82 -2.95 -9.77
CA SER A 91 -6.95 -4.39 -9.72
C SER A 91 -8.37 -4.79 -10.11
N SER A 92 -8.51 -5.53 -11.22
CA SER A 92 -9.77 -6.13 -11.63
C SER A 92 -10.32 -7.06 -10.55
N GLN A 93 -9.46 -7.82 -9.88
CA GLN A 93 -9.88 -8.72 -8.79
C GLN A 93 -10.53 -7.94 -7.63
N VAL A 94 -9.92 -6.81 -7.22
CA VAL A 94 -10.51 -5.94 -6.20
C VAL A 94 -11.82 -5.31 -6.69
N TYR A 95 -11.85 -4.87 -7.96
CA TYR A 95 -13.06 -4.28 -8.54
C TYR A 95 -14.22 -5.26 -8.55
N ASP A 96 -14.01 -6.46 -9.09
CA ASP A 96 -15.04 -7.50 -9.19
C ASP A 96 -15.50 -7.96 -7.81
N ARG A 97 -14.57 -8.12 -6.87
CA ARG A 97 -14.89 -8.44 -5.47
C ARG A 97 -15.81 -7.38 -4.85
N LEU A 98 -15.40 -6.11 -4.85
CA LEU A 98 -16.17 -5.04 -4.21
C LEU A 98 -17.53 -4.84 -4.90
N LYS A 99 -17.58 -4.97 -6.22
CA LYS A 99 -18.82 -4.92 -6.98
C LYS A 99 -19.77 -6.04 -6.57
N ASN A 100 -19.27 -7.28 -6.39
CA ASN A 100 -20.06 -8.42 -5.94
C ASN A 100 -20.52 -8.28 -4.47
N GLU A 101 -19.73 -7.61 -3.64
CA GLU A 101 -20.09 -7.23 -2.26
C GLU A 101 -21.06 -6.01 -2.21
N ASN A 102 -21.54 -5.52 -3.36
CA ASN A 102 -22.37 -4.30 -3.48
C ASN A 102 -21.71 -3.03 -2.91
N LYS A 103 -20.38 -3.00 -2.84
CA LYS A 103 -19.60 -1.87 -2.35
C LYS A 103 -19.31 -0.87 -3.49
N PRO A 104 -19.54 0.44 -3.31
CA PRO A 104 -19.26 1.44 -4.33
C PRO A 104 -17.80 1.45 -4.78
N VAL A 105 -17.55 1.07 -6.03
CA VAL A 105 -16.21 0.95 -6.60
C VAL A 105 -16.18 1.39 -8.06
N VAL A 106 -15.06 1.98 -8.48
CA VAL A 106 -14.78 2.27 -9.89
C VAL A 106 -13.40 1.72 -10.29
N HIS A 107 -13.35 1.13 -11.48
CA HIS A 107 -12.09 0.70 -12.06
C HIS A 107 -11.34 1.91 -12.63
N MET A 108 -10.06 2.05 -12.29
CA MET A 108 -9.27 3.25 -12.55
C MET A 108 -9.08 3.56 -14.05
N ASN A 109 -9.18 2.54 -14.91
CA ASN A 109 -9.12 2.70 -16.36
C ASN A 109 -10.48 3.03 -17.01
N SER A 110 -11.52 3.34 -16.22
CA SER A 110 -12.85 3.70 -16.74
C SER A 110 -13.06 5.21 -16.82
N ILE A 111 -13.89 5.65 -17.78
CA ILE A 111 -14.34 7.05 -17.88
C ILE A 111 -15.05 7.48 -16.59
N ARG A 112 -15.83 6.57 -15.99
CA ARG A 112 -16.50 6.78 -14.71
C ARG A 112 -15.50 7.10 -13.59
N SER A 113 -14.34 6.45 -13.56
CA SER A 113 -13.29 6.77 -12.58
C SER A 113 -12.71 8.16 -12.80
N LEU A 114 -12.55 8.60 -14.05
CA LEU A 114 -12.06 9.95 -14.35
C LEU A 114 -13.07 11.02 -13.90
N GLN A 115 -14.35 10.81 -14.20
CA GLN A 115 -15.44 11.69 -13.74
C GLN A 115 -15.54 11.72 -12.20
N THR A 116 -15.40 10.55 -11.57
CA THR A 116 -15.39 10.43 -10.10
C THR A 116 -14.22 11.21 -9.51
N LEU A 117 -13.01 11.03 -10.06
CA LEU A 117 -11.81 11.73 -9.62
C LEU A 117 -11.93 13.25 -9.77
N PHE A 118 -12.48 13.74 -10.89
CA PHE A 118 -12.65 15.18 -11.14
C PHE A 118 -13.67 15.84 -10.23
N ARG A 119 -14.68 15.11 -9.77
CA ARG A 119 -15.76 15.64 -8.93
C ARG A 119 -15.54 15.38 -7.45
N ALA A 120 -14.56 14.56 -7.06
CA ALA A 120 -14.35 14.22 -5.66
C ALA A 120 -13.89 15.44 -4.86
N ASN A 121 -14.45 15.61 -3.66
CA ASN A 121 -14.05 16.68 -2.75
C ASN A 121 -12.86 16.25 -1.87
N ILE A 122 -12.87 15.00 -1.41
CA ILE A 122 -11.86 14.45 -0.50
C ILE A 122 -11.28 13.14 -1.06
N GLY A 123 -9.96 12.97 -0.97
CA GLY A 123 -9.25 11.76 -1.38
C GLY A 123 -8.36 11.18 -0.29
N LEU A 124 -8.58 9.93 0.10
CA LEU A 124 -7.80 9.21 1.11
C LEU A 124 -6.86 8.20 0.47
N PHE A 125 -5.57 8.25 0.86
CA PHE A 125 -4.55 7.37 0.30
C PHE A 125 -3.48 6.94 1.32
N THR A 126 -2.76 5.84 1.02
CA THR A 126 -1.81 5.19 1.96
C THR A 126 -0.33 5.44 1.66
N HIS A 127 0.08 5.44 0.39
CA HIS A 127 1.49 5.48 0.01
C HIS A 127 1.78 6.74 -0.80
N GLN A 128 1.16 6.85 -1.97
CA GLN A 128 1.33 7.96 -2.91
C GLN A 128 0.00 8.22 -3.61
N THR A 129 -0.16 9.35 -4.27
CA THR A 129 -1.39 9.66 -5.03
C THR A 129 -1.61 8.74 -6.23
N SER A 130 -0.61 7.93 -6.60
CA SER A 130 -0.86 6.82 -7.51
C SER A 130 -1.91 5.85 -6.96
N ASP A 131 -2.16 5.81 -5.65
CA ASP A 131 -3.27 5.06 -5.06
C ASP A 131 -4.64 5.48 -5.64
N LEU A 132 -4.80 6.74 -6.06
CA LEU A 132 -6.06 7.33 -6.53
C LEU A 132 -6.08 7.63 -8.05
N SER A 133 -4.91 7.69 -8.69
CA SER A 133 -4.81 8.10 -10.10
C SER A 133 -3.73 7.33 -10.88
N PRO A 134 -3.99 6.97 -12.16
CA PRO A 134 -3.05 6.24 -13.01
C PRO A 134 -1.72 6.98 -13.19
N THR A 135 -1.73 8.30 -13.09
CA THR A 135 -0.59 9.16 -13.48
C THR A 135 0.11 9.86 -12.32
N GLY A 136 -0.15 9.41 -11.08
CA GLY A 136 0.56 9.86 -9.87
C GLY A 136 0.24 11.31 -9.49
N ARG A 137 1.20 12.05 -8.92
CA ARG A 137 1.01 13.42 -8.38
C ARG A 137 0.34 14.39 -9.35
N MET A 138 0.87 14.49 -10.57
CA MET A 138 0.32 15.41 -11.56
C MET A 138 -0.98 14.89 -12.18
N GLY A 139 -1.42 13.69 -11.80
CA GLY A 139 -2.70 13.10 -12.17
C GLY A 139 -3.80 13.34 -11.15
N ILE A 140 -3.65 14.32 -10.27
CA ILE A 140 -4.65 14.69 -9.27
C ILE A 140 -5.20 16.08 -9.60
N PRO A 141 -6.54 16.23 -9.74
CA PRO A 141 -7.19 17.53 -9.89
C PRO A 141 -6.76 18.50 -8.80
N SER A 142 -6.48 19.76 -9.10
CA SER A 142 -6.04 20.74 -8.10
C SER A 142 -7.08 21.07 -7.03
N SER A 143 -8.36 20.78 -7.30
CA SER A 143 -9.50 20.97 -6.39
C SER A 143 -9.68 19.85 -5.37
N LEU A 144 -8.97 18.73 -5.51
CA LEU A 144 -9.11 17.58 -4.60
C LEU A 144 -8.32 17.81 -3.32
N ASN A 145 -9.00 17.79 -2.17
CA ASN A 145 -8.36 17.80 -0.85
C ASN A 145 -7.91 16.39 -0.48
N LEU A 146 -6.67 16.24 -0.02
CA LEU A 146 -6.08 14.93 0.23
C LEU A 146 -5.79 14.69 1.70
N ILE A 147 -6.18 13.51 2.19
CA ILE A 147 -5.82 13.01 3.52
C ILE A 147 -4.83 11.86 3.35
N TYR A 148 -3.62 12.04 3.87
CA TYR A 148 -2.60 11.01 3.86
C TYR A 148 -2.71 10.10 5.08
N CYS A 149 -3.26 8.92 4.86
CA CYS A 149 -3.57 7.97 5.92
C CYS A 149 -2.38 7.12 6.38
N GLN A 150 -1.22 7.23 5.71
CA GLN A 150 -0.02 6.44 5.98
C GLN A 150 -0.26 4.91 5.93
N HIS A 151 0.75 4.14 6.29
CA HIS A 151 0.69 2.67 6.39
C HIS A 151 1.35 2.13 7.68
N GLY A 152 1.63 3.02 8.64
CA GLY A 152 2.27 2.70 9.91
C GLY A 152 3.24 3.79 10.36
N ASN A 153 3.68 3.66 11.61
CA ASN A 153 4.75 4.47 12.15
C ASN A 153 6.10 3.92 11.69
N PRO A 154 6.98 4.74 11.10
CA PRO A 154 8.32 4.29 10.76
C PRO A 154 9.12 4.03 12.05
N ILE A 155 9.69 2.83 12.17
CA ILE A 155 10.65 2.49 13.24
C ILE A 155 12.07 2.86 12.80
N LYS A 156 12.39 2.61 11.52
CA LYS A 156 13.67 2.98 10.91
C LYS A 156 13.60 4.45 10.50
N GLY A 157 14.69 5.20 10.75
CA GLY A 157 14.85 6.54 10.20
C GLY A 157 14.68 6.53 8.68
N ASP A 158 14.16 7.63 8.13
CA ASP A 158 14.00 7.76 6.68
C ASP A 158 15.41 7.74 6.03
N PRO A 159 15.77 6.70 5.24
CA PRO A 159 17.11 6.61 4.64
C PRO A 159 17.37 7.75 3.64
N GLU A 160 16.30 8.40 3.18
CA GLU A 160 16.35 9.57 2.29
C GLU A 160 16.28 10.91 3.04
N ALA A 161 16.27 10.90 4.38
CA ALA A 161 16.47 12.09 5.20
C ALA A 161 17.95 12.50 5.18
N ASN A 162 18.40 12.96 4.02
CA ASN A 162 19.65 13.70 3.91
C ASN A 162 19.39 15.15 4.39
N PRO A 163 20.07 15.62 5.47
CA PRO A 163 19.90 16.98 6.00
C PRO A 163 20.20 18.07 4.97
N ASP A 164 21.15 17.86 4.06
CA ASP A 164 21.56 18.85 3.06
C ASP A 164 20.58 18.95 1.88
N LYS A 165 19.72 17.94 1.70
CA LYS A 165 18.65 17.95 0.67
C LYS A 165 17.34 18.55 1.19
N ARG A 166 17.31 19.06 2.43
CA ARG A 166 16.14 19.76 3.01
C ARG A 166 15.70 20.95 2.14
N THR A 167 16.64 21.60 1.44
CA THR A 167 16.40 22.74 0.54
C THR A 167 15.69 22.37 -0.78
N HIS A 168 15.63 21.09 -1.15
CA HIS A 168 14.98 20.64 -2.40
C HIS A 168 13.62 19.93 -2.21
N LYS A 169 13.08 19.84 -0.99
CA LYS A 169 11.88 19.02 -0.69
C LYS A 169 10.57 19.80 -0.54
N LYS A 170 10.40 20.97 -1.19
CA LYS A 170 9.11 21.70 -1.24
C LYS A 170 8.03 21.08 -2.16
N LYS A 171 8.14 19.81 -2.53
CA LYS A 171 7.31 19.20 -3.58
C LYS A 171 6.62 17.90 -3.14
N ARG A 172 6.13 17.87 -1.91
CA ARG A 172 4.97 17.03 -1.59
C ARG A 172 3.69 17.80 -1.95
N ASN A 173 2.57 17.11 -2.15
CA ASN A 173 1.35 17.71 -2.70
C ASN A 173 0.89 18.88 -1.82
N GLU A 174 0.87 20.09 -2.39
CA GLU A 174 0.23 21.28 -1.80
C GLU A 174 -1.24 21.05 -1.41
N GLN A 175 -1.82 19.93 -1.85
CA GLN A 175 -3.20 19.53 -1.63
C GLN A 175 -3.38 18.54 -0.47
N VAL A 176 -2.30 18.06 0.15
CA VAL A 176 -2.42 17.23 1.36
C VAL A 176 -2.73 18.16 2.50
N GLU A 177 -3.97 18.06 2.99
CA GLU A 177 -4.51 18.89 4.06
C GLU A 177 -4.19 18.28 5.42
N TYR A 178 -4.30 16.95 5.54
CA TYR A 178 -4.00 16.24 6.78
C TYR A 178 -3.13 15.01 6.55
N VAL A 179 -2.24 14.77 7.51
CA VAL A 179 -1.46 13.56 7.66
C VAL A 179 -1.87 12.85 8.95
N LEU A 180 -2.46 11.66 8.83
CA LEU A 180 -2.84 10.89 10.02
C LEU A 180 -1.60 10.42 10.77
N THR A 181 -1.66 10.53 12.09
CA THR A 181 -0.62 10.06 13.01
C THR A 181 -1.24 9.54 14.31
N THR A 182 -0.41 8.90 15.13
CA THR A 182 -0.85 8.19 16.34
C THR A 182 -0.50 8.91 17.64
N SER A 183 0.45 9.84 17.63
CA SER A 183 0.85 10.59 18.82
C SER A 183 1.73 11.79 18.46
N GLU A 184 1.87 12.73 19.40
CA GLU A 184 2.84 13.83 19.35
C GLU A 184 4.28 13.33 19.19
N PHE A 185 4.63 12.23 19.87
CA PHE A 185 5.94 11.60 19.70
C PHE A 185 6.25 11.30 18.23
N GLN A 186 5.26 10.79 17.47
CA GLN A 186 5.43 10.48 16.06
C GLN A 186 5.52 11.74 15.18
N ILE A 187 4.83 12.81 15.54
CA ILE A 187 4.99 14.12 14.88
C ILE A 187 6.45 14.57 15.05
N ASN A 188 6.94 14.58 16.29
CA ASN A 188 8.31 14.97 16.63
C ASN A 188 9.38 14.17 15.87
N GLN A 189 9.19 12.87 15.66
CA GLN A 189 10.13 12.09 14.85
C GLN A 189 10.05 12.42 13.35
N ARG A 190 8.86 12.73 12.83
CA ARG A 190 8.66 13.02 11.41
C ARG A 190 9.19 14.40 11.03
N LEU A 191 9.02 15.42 11.87
CA LEU A 191 9.54 16.77 11.63
C LEU A 191 11.07 16.80 11.50
N LYS A 192 11.79 15.87 12.13
CA LYS A 192 13.25 15.73 11.98
C LYS A 192 13.68 15.30 10.57
N THR A 193 12.81 14.60 9.84
CA THR A 193 13.15 13.91 8.59
C THR A 193 12.39 14.43 7.37
N ARG A 194 11.34 15.23 7.58
CA ARG A 194 10.42 15.69 6.54
C ARG A 194 10.08 17.17 6.69
N PRO A 195 9.89 17.90 5.57
CA PRO A 195 9.45 19.29 5.60
C PRO A 195 7.92 19.33 5.78
N LEU A 196 7.46 19.15 7.00
CA LEU A 196 6.06 19.27 7.42
C LEU A 196 6.01 20.26 8.60
N SER A 197 4.85 20.83 8.89
CA SER A 197 4.56 21.53 10.14
C SER A 197 3.77 20.63 11.09
N GLU A 198 3.64 21.02 12.36
CA GLU A 198 2.75 20.33 13.31
C GLU A 198 1.30 20.38 12.85
N ASP A 199 0.86 21.52 12.31
CA ASP A 199 -0.50 21.74 11.79
C ASP A 199 -0.89 20.83 10.61
N ASP A 200 0.09 20.23 9.91
CA ASP A 200 -0.17 19.26 8.85
C ASP A 200 -0.72 17.92 9.38
N PHE A 201 -0.68 17.68 10.70
CA PHE A 201 -0.98 16.39 11.30
C PHE A 201 -2.31 16.34 12.05
N ALA A 202 -3.02 15.22 11.92
CA ALA A 202 -4.16 14.88 12.74
C ALA A 202 -3.84 13.66 13.61
N ILE A 203 -3.80 13.86 14.95
CA ILE A 203 -3.61 12.77 15.92
C ILE A 203 -4.94 12.05 16.10
N THR A 204 -5.13 10.96 15.36
CA THR A 204 -6.37 10.16 15.37
C THR A 204 -6.13 8.70 15.73
N GLY A 205 -4.86 8.29 15.81
CA GLY A 205 -4.52 6.88 15.70
C GLY A 205 -4.41 6.47 14.24
N TYR A 206 -4.60 5.18 13.99
CA TYR A 206 -4.72 4.66 12.62
C TYR A 206 -6.05 3.93 12.51
N PRO A 207 -6.97 4.33 11.60
CA PRO A 207 -8.30 3.74 11.50
C PRO A 207 -8.31 2.20 11.39
N ARG A 208 -7.29 1.60 10.76
CA ARG A 208 -7.19 0.13 10.66
C ARG A 208 -7.02 -0.57 12.01
N ASN A 209 -6.61 0.17 13.05
CA ASN A 209 -6.38 -0.36 14.40
C ASN A 209 -7.65 -0.34 15.24
N ASP A 210 -8.74 0.30 14.80
CA ASP A 210 -9.97 0.43 15.59
C ASP A 210 -10.56 -0.95 15.92
N LYS A 211 -10.48 -1.88 14.95
CA LYS A 211 -10.88 -3.29 15.11
C LYS A 211 -10.06 -4.06 16.18
N ILE A 212 -8.94 -3.52 16.67
CA ILE A 212 -8.20 -4.13 17.79
C ILE A 212 -8.95 -3.90 19.10
N PHE A 213 -9.59 -2.73 19.24
CA PHE A 213 -10.30 -2.35 20.46
C PHE A 213 -11.71 -2.92 20.54
N SER A 214 -12.26 -3.43 19.44
CA SER A 214 -13.55 -4.12 19.42
C SER A 214 -13.48 -5.56 19.95
N ASN A 215 -12.29 -6.04 20.35
CA ASN A 215 -12.03 -7.41 20.82
C ASN A 215 -12.72 -8.49 19.97
N PRO A 216 -12.39 -8.58 18.66
CA PRO A 216 -13.09 -9.47 17.76
C PRO A 216 -12.85 -10.93 18.17
N GLU A 217 -13.91 -11.73 18.17
CA GLU A 217 -13.76 -13.18 18.26
C GLU A 217 -13.06 -13.69 16.99
N ILE A 218 -12.09 -14.59 17.19
CA ILE A 218 -11.33 -15.21 16.11
C ILE A 218 -11.68 -16.70 16.14
N ASP A 219 -12.59 -17.15 15.28
CA ASP A 219 -13.16 -18.51 15.34
C ASP A 219 -12.11 -19.63 15.39
N PHE A 220 -11.03 -19.51 14.61
CA PHE A 220 -9.98 -20.52 14.60
C PHE A 220 -9.12 -20.53 15.88
N ALA A 221 -9.17 -19.45 16.66
CA ALA A 221 -8.36 -19.30 17.86
C ALA A 221 -8.75 -20.29 18.96
N ASN A 222 -10.03 -20.67 19.02
CA ASN A 222 -10.57 -21.54 20.06
C ASN A 222 -10.11 -23.00 19.94
N ASN A 223 -9.47 -23.37 18.82
CA ASN A 223 -9.00 -24.74 18.58
C ASN A 223 -7.61 -25.02 19.18
N TYR A 224 -6.95 -24.00 19.73
CA TYR A 224 -5.58 -24.08 20.24
C TYR A 224 -5.48 -23.41 21.60
N SER A 225 -4.67 -23.99 22.48
CA SER A 225 -4.37 -23.43 23.79
C SER A 225 -3.65 -22.09 23.70
N HIS A 226 -2.81 -21.90 22.68
CA HIS A 226 -2.07 -20.66 22.46
C HIS A 226 -1.93 -20.34 20.97
N ILE A 227 -1.79 -19.04 20.66
CA ILE A 227 -1.52 -18.57 19.30
C ILE A 227 -0.35 -17.61 19.35
N VAL A 228 0.65 -17.89 18.51
CA VAL A 228 1.84 -17.07 18.37
C VAL A 228 1.88 -16.52 16.95
N MET A 229 1.92 -15.19 16.79
CA MET A 229 2.17 -14.56 15.50
C MET A 229 3.64 -14.16 15.39
N TYR A 230 4.33 -14.71 14.40
CA TYR A 230 5.68 -14.32 14.01
C TYR A 230 5.66 -13.52 12.71
N ALA A 231 6.00 -12.23 12.79
CA ALA A 231 5.97 -11.30 11.67
C ALA A 231 7.36 -10.71 11.36
N PRO A 232 8.29 -11.51 10.80
CA PRO A 232 9.66 -11.06 10.56
C PRO A 232 9.73 -9.94 9.52
N THR A 233 10.57 -8.93 9.79
CA THR A 233 10.86 -7.89 8.79
C THR A 233 11.71 -8.44 7.66
N HIS A 234 11.55 -7.91 6.44
CA HIS A 234 12.40 -8.24 5.31
C HIS A 234 13.87 -7.94 5.60
N ARG A 235 14.74 -8.93 5.39
CA ARG A 235 16.19 -8.79 5.43
C ARG A 235 16.70 -8.90 4.00
N LYS A 236 17.52 -7.94 3.57
CA LYS A 236 18.24 -8.06 2.30
C LYS A 236 19.37 -9.06 2.52
N THR A 237 19.18 -10.30 2.06
CA THR A 237 20.22 -11.31 1.98
C THR A 237 20.76 -11.36 0.55
N GLU A 238 22.01 -11.77 0.39
CA GLU A 238 22.57 -12.06 -0.95
C GLU A 238 21.92 -13.32 -1.57
N SER A 239 21.37 -14.20 -0.73
CA SER A 239 20.60 -15.38 -1.13
C SER A 239 19.17 -15.03 -1.54
N LEU A 240 18.68 -15.70 -2.58
CA LEU A 240 17.26 -15.72 -2.98
C LEU A 240 16.37 -16.51 -2.01
N GLU A 241 16.95 -17.19 -1.04
CA GLU A 241 16.25 -17.97 -0.01
C GLU A 241 16.14 -17.16 1.29
N MET A 242 14.90 -16.98 1.76
CA MET A 242 14.64 -16.36 3.06
C MET A 242 14.58 -17.43 4.13
N LYS A 243 15.41 -17.28 5.17
CA LYS A 243 15.31 -18.09 6.40
C LYS A 243 14.45 -17.37 7.43
N PHE A 244 13.34 -18.00 7.83
CA PHE A 244 12.45 -17.46 8.88
C PHE A 244 13.11 -17.50 10.26
N PHE A 245 13.88 -18.56 10.52
CA PHE A 245 14.58 -18.80 11.78
C PHE A 245 16.08 -18.89 11.51
N PRO A 246 16.79 -17.76 11.36
CA PRO A 246 18.20 -17.74 11.02
C PRO A 246 19.09 -17.99 12.25
N PHE A 247 18.82 -19.07 12.99
CA PHE A 247 19.62 -19.49 14.14
C PHE A 247 20.45 -20.71 13.74
N GLU A 248 21.73 -20.74 14.14
CA GLU A 248 22.65 -21.83 13.78
C GLU A 248 22.21 -23.19 14.31
N ASP A 249 21.54 -23.19 15.47
CA ASP A 249 20.99 -24.36 16.15
C ASP A 249 19.51 -24.61 15.84
N PHE A 250 18.93 -23.90 14.85
CA PHE A 250 17.53 -24.06 14.50
C PHE A 250 17.24 -25.48 14.04
N ASN A 251 16.30 -26.14 14.73
CA ASN A 251 15.81 -27.45 14.38
C ASN A 251 14.28 -27.38 14.20
N PRO A 252 13.77 -27.49 12.96
CA PRO A 252 12.34 -27.33 12.68
C PRO A 252 11.50 -28.46 13.29
N GLN A 253 12.04 -29.68 13.41
CA GLN A 253 11.34 -30.80 14.07
C GLN A 253 11.20 -30.57 15.58
N LYS A 254 12.24 -30.06 16.25
CA LYS A 254 12.14 -29.69 17.67
C LYS A 254 11.14 -28.57 17.91
N LEU A 255 11.11 -27.57 17.02
CA LEU A 255 10.11 -26.51 17.10
C LEU A 255 8.70 -27.08 16.91
N PHE A 256 8.48 -27.89 15.87
CA PHE A 256 7.21 -28.55 15.61
C PHE A 256 6.73 -29.37 16.81
N GLN A 257 7.60 -30.24 17.36
CA GLN A 257 7.29 -31.04 18.53
C GLN A 257 6.86 -30.16 19.71
N LYS A 258 7.55 -29.04 19.95
CA LYS A 258 7.17 -28.10 21.02
C LYS A 258 5.84 -27.39 20.76
N LEU A 259 5.52 -27.07 19.50
CA LEU A 259 4.22 -26.49 19.14
C LEU A 259 3.08 -27.49 19.37
N GLU A 260 3.28 -28.78 19.05
CA GLU A 260 2.29 -29.82 19.31
C GLU A 260 2.15 -30.13 20.81
N GLU A 261 3.27 -30.31 21.53
CA GLU A 261 3.29 -30.59 22.98
C GLU A 261 2.52 -29.54 23.79
N HIS A 262 2.56 -28.28 23.35
CA HIS A 262 1.93 -27.15 24.03
C HIS A 262 0.66 -26.63 23.35
N ASP A 263 0.19 -27.33 22.31
CA ASP A 263 -1.02 -26.99 21.53
C ASP A 263 -1.02 -25.52 21.07
N ILE A 264 0.05 -25.13 20.37
CA ILE A 264 0.32 -23.77 19.92
C ILE A 264 0.14 -23.64 18.41
N LEU A 265 -0.72 -22.73 17.96
CA LEU A 265 -0.78 -22.29 16.56
C LEU A 265 0.27 -21.20 16.29
N LEU A 266 1.28 -21.50 15.47
CA LEU A 266 2.26 -20.52 15.02
C LEU A 266 1.89 -19.89 13.66
N LEU A 267 1.40 -18.65 13.64
CA LEU A 267 1.12 -17.91 12.42
C LEU A 267 2.37 -17.15 11.94
N ILE A 268 2.84 -17.44 10.72
CA ILE A 268 3.95 -16.69 10.11
C ILE A 268 3.45 -15.68 9.08
N ARG A 269 3.81 -14.41 9.27
CA ARG A 269 3.49 -13.31 8.35
C ARG A 269 4.75 -12.80 7.64
N PRO A 270 5.10 -13.38 6.49
CA PRO A 270 6.26 -12.93 5.72
C PRO A 270 6.06 -11.53 5.12
N HIS A 271 7.17 -10.94 4.66
CA HIS A 271 7.11 -9.71 3.88
C HIS A 271 6.43 -9.95 2.51
N PRO A 272 5.65 -9.01 1.95
CA PRO A 272 4.99 -9.18 0.66
C PRO A 272 5.90 -9.47 -0.54
N ASP A 273 7.18 -9.12 -0.45
CA ASP A 273 8.14 -9.43 -1.52
C ASP A 273 8.60 -10.89 -1.48
N VAL A 274 8.55 -11.53 -0.30
CA VAL A 274 8.89 -12.95 -0.12
C VAL A 274 7.80 -13.81 -0.75
N THR A 275 6.54 -13.42 -0.54
CA THR A 275 5.36 -14.13 -1.09
C THR A 275 5.25 -14.02 -2.62
N ARG A 276 6.05 -13.18 -3.29
CA ARG A 276 5.98 -12.94 -4.74
C ARG A 276 6.99 -13.73 -5.58
N GLY A 277 7.70 -14.68 -4.98
CA GLY A 277 8.63 -15.55 -5.72
C GLY A 277 9.87 -16.00 -4.95
N THR A 278 9.95 -15.78 -3.64
CA THR A 278 11.01 -16.33 -2.80
C THR A 278 10.61 -17.74 -2.37
N HIS A 279 11.50 -18.71 -2.62
CA HIS A 279 11.34 -20.06 -2.09
C HIS A 279 11.45 -20.00 -0.55
N VAL A 280 10.44 -20.55 0.13
CA VAL A 280 10.52 -20.85 1.56
C VAL A 280 11.25 -22.18 1.65
N GLY A 281 12.44 -22.20 2.26
CA GLY A 281 13.33 -23.36 2.26
C GLY A 281 12.64 -24.65 2.74
N ASP A 282 13.07 -25.79 2.19
CA ASP A 282 12.48 -27.11 2.45
C ASP A 282 12.57 -27.52 3.92
N GLU A 283 13.47 -26.88 4.69
CA GLU A 283 13.59 -27.11 6.13
C GLU A 283 12.29 -26.86 6.90
N TYR A 284 11.37 -26.05 6.37
CA TYR A 284 10.10 -25.75 7.02
C TYR A 284 8.96 -26.71 6.64
N GLU A 285 9.24 -27.81 5.93
CA GLU A 285 8.21 -28.77 5.52
C GLU A 285 7.39 -29.29 6.72
N SER A 286 8.06 -29.61 7.83
CA SER A 286 7.41 -30.03 9.09
C SER A 286 6.54 -28.95 9.71
N LEU A 287 6.79 -27.67 9.44
CA LEU A 287 6.02 -26.54 9.97
C LEU A 287 4.87 -26.12 9.05
N ARG A 288 4.73 -26.69 7.85
CA ARG A 288 3.72 -26.27 6.85
C ARG A 288 2.29 -26.19 7.40
N HIS A 289 1.92 -27.10 8.30
CA HIS A 289 0.59 -27.11 8.93
C HIS A 289 0.33 -25.92 9.86
N PHE A 290 1.40 -25.31 10.39
CA PHE A 290 1.33 -24.11 11.22
C PHE A 290 1.57 -22.84 10.39
N LEU A 291 2.36 -22.92 9.30
CA LEU A 291 2.67 -21.83 8.36
C LEU A 291 1.47 -21.25 7.57
N ASN A 292 0.23 -21.56 7.95
CA ASN A 292 -0.99 -21.24 7.21
C ASN A 292 -0.95 -19.83 6.59
N SER A 293 -0.95 -19.82 5.26
CA SER A 293 -0.69 -18.69 4.39
C SER A 293 -1.65 -17.51 4.64
N LEU A 294 -1.20 -16.50 5.38
CA LEU A 294 -1.85 -15.18 5.50
C LEU A 294 -1.00 -14.06 4.91
N GLY A 295 -0.20 -14.40 3.89
CA GLY A 295 0.45 -13.46 2.99
C GLY A 295 -0.43 -13.08 1.80
N GLY A 296 -1.66 -12.61 2.05
CA GLY A 296 -2.55 -11.96 1.08
C GLY A 296 -2.62 -12.54 -0.35
N GLY A 297 -3.66 -13.36 -0.61
CA GLY A 297 -4.22 -13.50 -1.96
C GLY A 297 -3.76 -14.66 -2.83
N ALA A 298 -3.22 -15.75 -2.27
CA ALA A 298 -3.02 -17.00 -3.00
C ALA A 298 -3.64 -18.17 -2.23
N GLU A 299 -4.27 -19.07 -2.97
CA GLU A 299 -5.06 -20.21 -2.49
C GLU A 299 -4.37 -21.00 -1.37
N VAL A 300 -5.15 -21.24 -0.32
CA VAL A 300 -4.78 -22.03 0.84
C VAL A 300 -4.59 -23.49 0.38
N PHE A 301 -3.35 -23.98 0.40
CA PHE A 301 -3.06 -25.41 0.30
C PHE A 301 -3.46 -26.13 1.60
N THR A 302 -4.76 -26.34 1.80
CA THR A 302 -5.23 -27.33 2.76
C THR A 302 -5.43 -28.66 2.04
N ARG A 303 -4.44 -29.56 2.10
CA ARG A 303 -4.79 -30.98 2.11
C ARG A 303 -5.45 -31.23 3.46
N LYS A 304 -6.75 -31.53 3.43
CA LYS A 304 -7.46 -32.16 4.55
C LYS A 304 -6.57 -33.28 5.09
N ALA A 305 -6.19 -33.19 6.36
CA ALA A 305 -5.73 -34.36 7.10
C ALA A 305 -6.89 -35.36 7.07
N VAL A 306 -6.73 -36.41 6.25
CA VAL A 306 -7.56 -37.59 6.29
C VAL A 306 -7.35 -38.23 7.66
N GLY A 307 -8.43 -38.34 8.41
CA GLY A 307 -8.65 -39.31 9.49
C GLY A 307 -7.61 -39.37 10.60
N ARG A 308 -7.93 -38.78 11.76
CA ARG A 308 -7.56 -39.40 13.04
C ARG A 308 -8.54 -40.54 13.29
N ASN A 309 -8.05 -41.78 13.19
CA ASN A 309 -8.54 -42.90 14.00
C ASN A 309 -7.63 -43.00 15.21
#